data_AF-A0A355PNM0-F1
#
_entry.id   AF-A0A355PNM0-F1
#
_cell.length_a   1.000
_cell.length_b   1.000
_cell.length_c   1.000
_cell.angle_alpha   90.00
_cell.angle_beta   90.00
_cell.angle_gamma   90.00
#
_symmetry.space_group_name_H-M   'P 1'
#
loop_
_entity.id
_entity.type
_entity.pdbx_description
1 polymer ?
#
loop_
_entity_poly.entity_id
_entity_poly.type
_entity_poly.pdbx_seq_one_letter_code
_entity_poly.pdbx_strand_id
1 'polypeptide(L)'
;MVQARTESVYLIQSNKEKCKELLQKNDLDENDMINFYISLHIVMEVSLNALLRNLSLMQIQKTINTLEIAKNIDKINFIDKMVLFIYNYRYKFGSDLYLADEYHSIIGKLRNFCEARNKLLHGHSIAILYVSDDTEHSETKELLSQSKINEQVNKFKYIFKGLRFYIDHIDSSITESGKDSFKREYLDDSFLAL
;
A
#
# COMPACT_ATOMS: atom_id res chain seq x y z
N MET A 1 -14.64 10.11 -22.97
CA MET A 1 -13.67 9.36 -22.14
C MET A 1 -13.21 10.34 -21.06
N VAL A 2 -13.54 10.12 -19.79
CA VAL A 2 -13.15 11.05 -18.71
C VAL A 2 -11.68 10.79 -18.40
N GLN A 3 -10.81 11.67 -18.88
CA GLN A 3 -9.38 11.62 -18.60
C GLN A 3 -9.11 12.47 -17.35
N ALA A 4 -9.16 11.85 -16.18
CA ALA A 4 -8.74 12.50 -14.95
C ALA A 4 -7.20 12.45 -14.89
N ARG A 5 -6.52 13.58 -15.13
CA ARG A 5 -5.14 13.76 -14.65
C ARG A 5 -5.23 13.87 -13.13
N THR A 6 -4.86 12.82 -12.42
CA THR A 6 -4.90 12.80 -10.96
C THR A 6 -3.61 13.39 -10.41
N GLU A 7 -3.73 14.43 -9.56
CA GLU A 7 -2.63 14.96 -8.73
C GLU A 7 -1.99 13.87 -7.85
N SER A 8 -2.69 12.75 -7.66
CA SER A 8 -2.21 11.52 -7.05
C SER A 8 -0.91 10.98 -7.65
N VAL A 9 -0.65 11.18 -8.96
CA VAL A 9 0.58 10.71 -9.60
C VAL A 9 1.81 11.46 -9.06
N TYR A 10 1.70 12.78 -8.90
CA TYR A 10 2.76 13.59 -8.31
C TYR A 10 3.00 13.21 -6.84
N LEU A 11 1.93 13.01 -6.08
CA LEU A 11 2.02 12.61 -4.68
C LEU A 11 2.69 11.23 -4.51
N ILE A 12 2.38 10.26 -5.37
CA ILE A 12 3.05 8.96 -5.38
C ILE A 12 4.53 9.13 -5.74
N GLN A 13 4.84 9.82 -6.85
CA GLN A 13 6.20 9.92 -7.36
C GLN A 13 7.14 10.64 -6.39
N SER A 14 6.73 11.79 -5.85
CA SER A 14 7.52 12.54 -4.86
C SER A 14 7.79 11.72 -3.59
N ASN A 15 6.83 10.92 -3.12
CA ASN A 15 7.05 10.07 -1.95
C ASN A 15 7.91 8.84 -2.26
N LYS A 16 7.86 8.30 -3.50
CA LYS A 16 8.81 7.28 -3.95
C LYS A 16 10.24 7.81 -3.97
N GLU A 17 10.44 9.02 -4.50
CA GLU A 17 11.74 9.70 -4.51
C GLU A 17 12.25 9.92 -3.09
N LYS A 18 11.41 10.44 -2.19
CA LYS A 18 11.76 10.61 -0.78
C LYS A 18 12.13 9.29 -0.09
N CYS A 19 11.40 8.19 -0.35
CA CYS A 19 11.77 6.87 0.17
C CYS A 19 13.16 6.44 -0.33
N LYS A 20 13.43 6.65 -1.62
CA LYS A 20 14.71 6.29 -2.24
C LYS A 20 15.87 7.11 -1.65
N GLU A 21 15.69 8.43 -1.52
CA GLU A 21 16.69 9.33 -0.93
C GLU A 21 17.02 8.93 0.51
N LEU A 22 16.00 8.59 1.31
CA LEU A 22 16.20 8.14 2.69
C LEU A 22 16.94 6.79 2.74
N LEU A 23 16.58 5.82 1.89
CA LEU A 23 17.26 4.53 1.84
C LEU A 23 18.74 4.60 1.40
N GLN A 24 19.16 5.69 0.77
CA GLN A 24 20.55 5.92 0.37
C GLN A 24 21.40 6.56 1.47
N LYS A 25 20.80 7.01 2.57
CA LYS A 25 21.55 7.55 3.72
C LYS A 25 22.24 6.41 4.46
N ASN A 26 23.47 6.65 4.91
CA ASN A 26 24.22 5.67 5.70
C ASN A 26 23.57 5.41 7.06
N ASP A 27 23.02 6.45 7.68
CA ASP A 27 22.28 6.39 8.95
C ASP A 27 21.01 7.24 8.84
N LEU A 28 19.93 6.75 9.44
CA LEU A 28 18.65 7.46 9.53
C LEU A 28 18.45 7.93 10.97
N ASP A 29 18.28 9.23 11.17
CA ASP A 29 17.79 9.74 12.45
C ASP A 29 16.28 9.47 12.62
N GLU A 30 15.73 9.73 13.81
CA GLU A 30 14.32 9.46 14.11
C GLU A 30 13.35 10.20 13.19
N ASN A 31 13.67 11.43 12.81
CA ASN A 31 12.83 12.22 11.91
C ASN A 31 12.87 11.63 10.49
N ASP A 32 14.04 11.21 10.03
CA ASP A 32 14.22 10.50 8.77
C ASP A 32 13.44 9.18 8.75
N MET A 33 13.47 8.41 9.84
CA MET A 33 12.69 7.19 9.96
C MET A 33 11.18 7.48 9.89
N ILE A 34 10.68 8.43 10.67
CA ILE A 34 9.26 8.84 10.64
C ILE A 34 8.86 9.30 9.23
N ASN A 35 9.70 10.12 8.59
CA ASN A 35 9.50 10.57 7.22
C ASN A 35 9.43 9.40 6.23
N PHE A 36 10.28 8.38 6.40
CA PHE A 36 10.24 7.17 5.59
C PHE A 36 8.91 6.42 5.78
N TYR A 37 8.48 6.19 7.02
CA TYR A 37 7.18 5.57 7.31
C TYR A 37 6.04 6.32 6.64
N ILE A 38 5.97 7.65 6.80
CA ILE A 38 4.92 8.48 6.21
C ILE A 38 4.91 8.32 4.69
N SER A 39 6.07 8.48 4.04
CA SER A 39 6.17 8.42 2.59
C SER A 39 5.82 7.04 2.03
N LEU A 40 6.31 5.97 2.65
CA LEU A 40 5.99 4.59 2.25
C LEU A 40 4.48 4.32 2.36
N HIS A 41 3.86 4.82 3.42
CA HIS A 41 2.41 4.72 3.64
C HIS A 41 1.59 5.48 2.61
N ILE A 42 1.99 6.72 2.28
CA ILE A 42 1.32 7.52 1.25
C ILE A 42 1.37 6.79 -0.09
N VAL A 43 2.52 6.24 -0.48
CA VAL A 43 2.65 5.48 -1.72
C VAL A 43 1.68 4.30 -1.72
N MET A 44 1.65 3.49 -0.66
CA MET A 44 0.73 2.35 -0.55
C MET A 44 -0.74 2.80 -0.66
N GLU A 45 -1.18 3.71 0.20
CA GLU A 45 -2.57 4.10 0.31
C GLU A 45 -3.10 4.76 -0.99
N VAL A 46 -2.33 5.68 -1.57
CA VAL A 46 -2.75 6.42 -2.77
C VAL A 46 -2.72 5.50 -4.00
N SER A 47 -1.68 4.67 -4.15
CA SER A 47 -1.61 3.70 -5.24
C SER A 47 -2.77 2.70 -5.20
N LEU A 48 -3.06 2.11 -4.04
CA LEU A 48 -4.13 1.12 -3.92
C LEU A 48 -5.50 1.75 -4.13
N ASN A 49 -5.75 2.95 -3.58
CA ASN A 49 -7.00 3.65 -3.83
C ASN A 49 -7.22 3.92 -5.33
N ALA A 50 -6.19 4.39 -6.03
CA ALA A 50 -6.28 4.68 -7.46
C ALA A 50 -6.50 3.40 -8.29
N LEU A 51 -5.73 2.35 -8.02
CA LEU A 51 -5.87 1.05 -8.66
C LEU A 51 -7.29 0.48 -8.47
N LEU A 52 -7.74 0.36 -7.23
CA LEU A 52 -9.02 -0.28 -6.89
C LEU A 52 -10.21 0.53 -7.42
N ARG A 53 -10.10 1.85 -7.43
CA ARG A 53 -11.08 2.73 -8.08
C ARG A 53 -11.15 2.44 -9.58
N ASN A 54 -10.02 2.41 -10.27
CA ASN A 54 -10.00 2.16 -11.71
C ASN A 54 -10.56 0.77 -12.05
N LEU A 55 -10.15 -0.27 -11.33
CA LEU A 55 -10.68 -1.63 -11.51
C LEU A 55 -12.19 -1.67 -11.29
N SER A 56 -12.69 -1.03 -10.22
CA SER A 56 -14.13 -0.97 -9.93
C SER A 56 -14.91 -0.25 -11.01
N LEU A 57 -14.41 0.89 -11.51
CA LEU A 57 -15.05 1.64 -12.60
C LEU A 57 -15.10 0.84 -13.91
N MET A 58 -14.15 -0.07 -14.16
CA MET A 58 -14.16 -0.93 -15.35
C MET A 58 -15.22 -2.03 -15.29
N GLN A 59 -15.61 -2.49 -14.10
CA GLN A 59 -16.62 -3.54 -13.94
C GLN A 59 -18.07 -3.05 -14.04
N ILE A 60 -18.29 -1.74 -13.91
CA ILE A 60 -19.64 -1.20 -13.78
C ILE A 60 -20.28 -0.98 -15.15
N GLN A 61 -21.57 -1.32 -15.24
CA GLN A 61 -22.36 -1.09 -16.44
C GLN A 61 -22.46 0.41 -16.76
N LYS A 62 -22.18 0.78 -18.01
CA LYS A 62 -22.05 2.17 -18.50
C LYS A 62 -23.34 3.01 -18.42
N THR A 63 -24.48 2.39 -18.07
CA THR A 63 -25.76 3.06 -17.89
C THR A 63 -25.83 3.83 -16.57
N ILE A 64 -24.94 3.55 -15.62
CA ILE A 64 -24.87 4.22 -14.32
C ILE A 64 -23.90 5.41 -14.41
N ASN A 65 -24.24 6.52 -13.73
CA ASN A 65 -23.43 7.74 -13.71
C ASN A 65 -22.03 7.47 -13.11
N THR A 66 -21.01 7.40 -13.97
CA THR A 66 -19.61 7.14 -13.59
C THR A 66 -19.07 8.11 -12.55
N LEU A 67 -19.51 9.37 -12.56
CA LEU A 67 -19.07 10.38 -11.60
C LEU A 67 -19.61 10.10 -10.20
N GLU A 68 -20.88 9.71 -10.10
CA GLU A 68 -21.51 9.37 -8.82
C GLU A 68 -20.88 8.12 -8.21
N ILE A 69 -20.63 7.11 -9.04
CA ILE A 69 -19.90 5.90 -8.66
C ILE A 69 -18.52 6.26 -8.12
N ALA A 70 -17.75 7.07 -8.85
CA ALA A 70 -16.40 7.45 -8.43
C ALA A 70 -16.43 8.14 -7.05
N LYS A 71 -17.38 9.06 -6.83
CA LYS A 71 -17.57 9.72 -5.53
C LYS A 71 -17.94 8.74 -4.41
N ASN A 72 -18.73 7.71 -4.71
CA ASN A 72 -19.10 6.69 -3.72
C ASN A 72 -17.92 5.78 -3.40
N ILE A 73 -17.16 5.34 -4.40
CA ILE A 73 -15.94 4.56 -4.20
C ILE A 73 -14.93 5.36 -3.38
N ASP A 74 -14.73 6.65 -3.67
CA ASP A 74 -13.79 7.50 -2.95
C ASP A 74 -14.09 7.59 -1.43
N LYS A 75 -15.35 7.38 -1.01
CA LYS A 75 -15.75 7.35 0.41
C LYS A 75 -15.48 6.03 1.13
N ILE A 76 -15.22 4.95 0.39
CA ILE A 76 -14.89 3.65 0.98
C ILE A 76 -13.44 3.70 1.46
N ASN A 77 -13.16 3.22 2.67
CA ASN A 77 -11.77 3.14 3.13
C ASN A 77 -10.98 2.12 2.29
N PHE A 78 -9.67 2.31 2.16
CA PHE A 78 -8.90 1.51 1.22
C PHE A 78 -8.73 0.05 1.66
N ILE A 79 -8.78 -0.26 2.97
CA ILE A 79 -8.77 -1.63 3.47
C ILE A 79 -10.03 -2.37 3.03
N ASP A 80 -11.19 -1.74 3.10
CA ASP A 80 -12.45 -2.31 2.67
C ASP A 80 -12.48 -2.46 1.15
N LYS A 81 -11.94 -1.51 0.38
CA LYS A 81 -11.75 -1.69 -1.07
C LYS A 81 -10.89 -2.93 -1.37
N MET A 82 -9.84 -3.16 -0.58
CA MET A 82 -8.97 -4.33 -0.72
C MET A 82 -9.69 -5.63 -0.41
N VAL A 83 -10.52 -5.67 0.63
CA VAL A 83 -11.39 -6.80 0.97
C VAL A 83 -12.37 -7.06 -0.19
N LEU A 84 -13.06 -6.04 -0.67
CA LEU A 84 -14.00 -6.15 -1.79
C LEU A 84 -13.31 -6.66 -3.06
N PHE A 85 -12.10 -6.19 -3.34
CA PHE A 85 -11.32 -6.69 -4.47
C PHE A 85 -11.06 -8.19 -4.34
N ILE A 86 -10.39 -8.62 -3.25
CA ILE A 86 -9.96 -10.01 -3.05
C ILE A 86 -11.14 -10.99 -2.99
N TYR A 87 -12.28 -10.60 -2.43
CA TYR A 87 -13.38 -11.53 -2.21
C TYR A 87 -14.51 -11.45 -3.24
N ASN A 88 -14.70 -10.33 -3.93
CA ASN A 88 -15.84 -10.15 -4.84
C ASN A 88 -15.45 -10.17 -6.32
N TYR A 89 -14.16 -10.09 -6.65
CA TYR A 89 -13.73 -10.30 -8.03
C TYR A 89 -13.71 -11.80 -8.35
N ARG A 90 -13.95 -12.12 -9.63
CA ARG A 90 -13.76 -13.48 -10.14
C ARG A 90 -12.30 -13.65 -10.52
N TYR A 91 -11.72 -14.78 -10.13
CA TYR A 91 -10.33 -15.12 -10.41
C TYR A 91 -10.21 -16.49 -11.05
N LYS A 92 -9.25 -16.66 -11.96
CA LYS A 92 -8.91 -17.92 -12.62
C LYS A 92 -7.49 -18.36 -12.22
N PHE A 93 -7.33 -18.83 -10.98
CA PHE A 93 -6.02 -19.19 -10.42
C PHE A 93 -5.35 -20.41 -11.09
N GLY A 94 -6.11 -21.31 -11.74
CA GLY A 94 -5.53 -22.49 -12.38
C GLY A 94 -4.71 -23.34 -11.41
N SER A 95 -3.43 -23.59 -11.74
CA SER A 95 -2.48 -24.31 -10.88
C SER A 95 -2.00 -23.53 -9.66
N ASP A 96 -2.23 -22.22 -9.62
CA ASP A 96 -1.58 -21.31 -8.68
C ASP A 96 -2.44 -21.05 -7.43
N LEU A 97 -3.34 -21.98 -7.09
CA LEU A 97 -4.20 -21.90 -5.90
C LEU A 97 -3.39 -21.79 -4.60
N TYR A 98 -2.22 -22.44 -4.53
CA TYR A 98 -1.35 -22.35 -3.36
C TYR A 98 -0.83 -20.92 -3.14
N LEU A 99 -0.56 -20.16 -4.22
CA LEU A 99 -0.20 -18.75 -4.12
C LEU A 99 -1.40 -17.89 -3.71
N ALA A 100 -2.61 -18.24 -4.13
CA ALA A 100 -3.82 -17.55 -3.67
C ALA A 100 -4.02 -17.71 -2.15
N ASP A 101 -3.74 -18.90 -1.60
CA ASP A 101 -3.76 -19.16 -0.16
C ASP A 101 -2.68 -18.35 0.58
N GLU A 102 -1.43 -18.36 0.07
CA GLU A 102 -0.33 -17.53 0.61
C GLU A 102 -0.73 -16.04 0.64
N TYR A 103 -1.20 -15.52 -0.49
CA TYR A 103 -1.56 -14.11 -0.66
C TYR A 103 -2.90 -13.73 -0.05
N HIS A 104 -3.65 -14.67 0.53
CA HIS A 104 -4.83 -14.35 1.31
C HIS A 104 -4.52 -13.46 2.52
N SER A 105 -3.32 -13.62 3.08
CA SER A 105 -2.84 -12.87 4.23
C SER A 105 -2.58 -11.37 3.96
N ILE A 106 -2.71 -10.89 2.71
CA ILE A 106 -2.50 -9.48 2.35
C ILE A 106 -3.35 -8.54 3.20
N ILE A 107 -4.63 -8.85 3.44
CA ILE A 107 -5.52 -7.96 4.20
C ILE A 107 -5.01 -7.76 5.62
N GLY A 108 -4.58 -8.85 6.28
CA GLY A 108 -3.99 -8.79 7.61
C GLY A 108 -2.67 -8.03 7.61
N LYS A 109 -1.80 -8.28 6.63
CA LYS A 109 -0.53 -7.55 6.48
C LYS A 109 -0.74 -6.06 6.23
N LEU A 110 -1.75 -5.69 5.46
CA LEU A 110 -2.09 -4.30 5.17
C LEU A 110 -2.60 -3.58 6.43
N ARG A 111 -3.43 -4.23 7.25
CA ARG A 111 -3.85 -3.68 8.56
C ARG A 111 -2.65 -3.45 9.48
N ASN A 112 -1.79 -4.46 9.63
CA ASN A 112 -0.57 -4.36 10.44
C ASN A 112 0.41 -3.31 9.91
N PHE A 113 0.47 -3.11 8.59
CA PHE A 113 1.23 -2.04 7.97
C PHE A 113 0.66 -0.70 8.47
N CYS A 114 -0.65 -0.45 8.31
CA CYS A 114 -1.32 0.78 8.76
C CYS A 114 -1.15 1.11 10.24
N GLU A 115 -1.17 0.09 11.11
CA GLU A 115 -1.02 0.27 12.56
C GLU A 115 0.30 0.95 12.93
N ALA A 116 1.41 0.63 12.24
CA ALA A 116 2.71 1.26 12.53
C ALA A 116 2.67 2.78 12.30
N ARG A 117 2.12 3.23 11.17
CA ARG A 117 1.93 4.66 10.88
C ARG A 117 0.93 5.30 11.83
N ASN A 118 -0.13 4.60 12.20
CA ASN A 118 -1.10 5.14 13.16
C ASN A 118 -0.47 5.35 14.54
N LYS A 119 0.36 4.40 15.01
CA LYS A 119 1.11 4.55 16.26
C LYS A 119 2.03 5.78 16.23
N LEU A 120 2.70 6.01 15.10
CA LEU A 120 3.62 7.14 14.91
C LEU A 120 2.92 8.50 14.76
N LEU A 121 1.73 8.56 14.14
CA LEU A 121 1.06 9.83 13.80
C LEU A 121 -0.08 10.23 14.74
N HIS A 122 -0.68 9.30 15.47
CA HIS A 122 -1.85 9.56 16.32
C HIS A 122 -1.53 9.71 17.81
N GLY A 123 -0.30 10.15 18.15
CA GLY A 123 -0.01 10.75 19.44
C GLY A 123 0.42 9.80 20.55
N HIS A 124 0.90 8.59 20.24
CA HIS A 124 1.63 7.82 21.24
C HIS A 124 2.99 8.48 21.49
N SER A 125 3.28 8.82 22.75
CA SER A 125 4.55 9.46 23.12
C SER A 125 5.72 8.58 22.68
N ILE A 126 6.61 9.11 21.84
CA ILE A 126 7.90 8.50 21.54
C ILE A 126 8.81 8.82 22.74
N ALA A 127 8.84 7.91 23.71
CA ALA A 127 9.53 8.12 24.97
C ALA A 127 10.57 7.03 25.24
N ILE A 128 11.64 7.45 25.92
CA ILE A 128 12.52 6.60 26.70
C ILE A 128 12.08 6.76 28.16
N LEU A 129 11.72 5.66 28.79
CA LEU A 129 11.25 5.60 30.17
C LEU A 129 12.43 5.18 31.06
N TYR A 130 12.75 6.02 32.04
CA TYR A 130 13.75 5.71 33.03
C TYR A 130 13.04 5.19 34.28
N VAL A 131 13.17 3.89 34.54
CA VAL A 131 12.59 3.24 35.73
C VAL A 131 13.77 2.71 36.55
N SER A 132 14.14 3.46 37.60
CA SER A 132 15.31 3.16 38.44
C SER A 132 16.63 3.05 37.64
N ASP A 133 17.33 1.92 37.70
CA ASP A 133 18.58 1.66 36.96
C ASP A 133 18.34 1.13 35.53
N ASP A 134 17.07 0.88 35.15
CA ASP A 134 16.70 0.36 33.84
C ASP A 134 16.17 1.46 32.91
N THR A 135 16.52 1.33 31.64
CA THR A 135 16.04 2.16 30.54
C THR A 135 15.13 1.33 29.66
N GLU A 136 13.84 1.67 29.62
CA GLU A 136 12.85 1.03 28.75
C GLU A 136 12.45 1.95 27.60
N HIS A 137 12.19 1.39 26.42
CA HIS A 137 11.68 2.13 25.28
C HIS A 137 10.17 1.95 25.17
N SER A 138 9.45 3.03 24.90
CA SER A 138 8.04 2.91 24.51
C SER A 138 7.89 2.09 23.22
N GLU A 139 6.77 1.38 23.06
CA GLU A 139 6.51 0.60 21.82
C GLU A 139 6.68 1.44 20.55
N THR A 140 6.31 2.72 20.60
CA THR A 140 6.45 3.65 19.46
C THR A 140 7.92 3.97 19.17
N LYS A 141 8.78 4.03 20.19
CA LYS A 141 10.23 4.22 20.02
C LYS A 141 10.88 3.00 19.37
N GLU A 142 10.41 1.79 19.69
CA GLU A 142 10.94 0.55 19.09
C GLU A 142 10.69 0.47 17.57
N LEU A 143 9.63 1.14 17.07
CA LEU A 143 9.37 1.27 15.64
C LEU A 143 10.45 2.08 14.90
N LEU A 144 11.19 2.94 15.61
CA LEU A 144 12.25 3.78 15.06
C LEU A 144 13.59 3.04 15.09
N SER A 145 13.64 1.92 14.37
CA SER A 145 14.86 1.14 14.17
C SER A 145 14.97 0.64 12.74
N GLN A 146 16.20 0.42 12.26
CA GLN A 146 16.44 -0.09 10.91
C GLN A 146 15.79 -1.45 10.68
N SER A 147 15.75 -2.31 11.70
CA SER A 147 15.07 -3.61 11.65
C SER A 147 13.58 -3.45 11.33
N LYS A 148 12.91 -2.50 12.00
CA LYS A 148 11.48 -2.22 11.78
C LYS A 148 11.20 -1.55 10.44
N ILE A 149 12.10 -0.67 9.96
CA ILE A 149 12.05 -0.15 8.58
C ILE A 149 12.09 -1.29 7.56
N ASN A 150 13.05 -2.20 7.71
CA ASN A 150 13.17 -3.36 6.81
C ASN A 150 11.93 -4.25 6.87
N GLU A 151 11.34 -4.43 8.05
CA GLU A 151 10.07 -5.15 8.23
C GLU A 151 8.92 -4.50 7.43
N GLN A 152 8.80 -3.17 7.46
CA GLN A 152 7.78 -2.44 6.69
C GLN A 152 8.04 -2.51 5.18
N VAL A 153 9.29 -2.39 4.73
CA VAL A 153 9.66 -2.56 3.32
C VAL A 153 9.25 -3.95 2.83
N ASN A 154 9.53 -4.98 3.61
CA ASN A 154 9.16 -6.36 3.27
C ASN A 154 7.64 -6.56 3.23
N LYS A 155 6.90 -5.98 4.19
CA LYS A 155 5.42 -5.96 4.17
C LYS A 155 4.89 -5.27 2.91
N PHE A 156 5.42 -4.10 2.57
CA PHE A 156 5.06 -3.34 1.38
C PHE A 156 5.25 -4.18 0.11
N LYS A 157 6.46 -4.73 -0.08
CA LYS A 157 6.80 -5.57 -1.24
C LYS A 157 5.91 -6.80 -1.33
N TYR A 158 5.63 -7.46 -0.20
CA TYR A 158 4.73 -8.62 -0.16
C TYR A 158 3.32 -8.26 -0.62
N ILE A 159 2.76 -7.16 -0.11
CA ILE A 159 1.42 -6.68 -0.48
C ILE A 159 1.36 -6.39 -1.98
N PHE A 160 2.34 -5.67 -2.52
CA PHE A 160 2.41 -5.35 -3.95
C PHE A 160 2.57 -6.60 -4.81
N LYS A 161 3.43 -7.54 -4.40
CA LYS A 161 3.60 -8.82 -5.10
C LYS A 161 2.29 -9.61 -5.16
N GLY A 162 1.62 -9.76 -4.03
CA GLY A 162 0.35 -10.50 -3.98
C GLY A 162 -0.76 -9.80 -4.76
N LEU A 163 -0.79 -8.47 -4.78
CA LEU A 163 -1.71 -7.72 -5.62
C LEU A 163 -1.47 -7.89 -7.12
N ARG A 164 -0.21 -7.92 -7.56
CA ARG A 164 0.15 -8.25 -8.95
C ARG A 164 -0.36 -9.64 -9.30
N PHE A 165 -0.16 -10.62 -8.41
CA PHE A 165 -0.71 -11.97 -8.56
C PHE A 165 -2.24 -11.95 -8.73
N TYR A 166 -2.98 -11.25 -7.88
CA TYR A 166 -4.44 -11.17 -8.04
C TYR A 166 -4.83 -10.52 -9.37
N ILE A 167 -4.17 -9.44 -9.79
CA ILE A 167 -4.42 -8.78 -11.10
C ILE A 167 -4.21 -9.75 -12.27
N ASP A 168 -3.12 -10.52 -12.24
CA ASP A 168 -2.78 -11.48 -13.30
C ASP A 168 -3.90 -12.52 -13.46
N HIS A 169 -4.54 -12.91 -12.35
CA HIS A 169 -5.59 -13.91 -12.31
C HIS A 169 -7.02 -13.35 -12.40
N ILE A 170 -7.24 -12.03 -12.49
CA ILE A 170 -8.60 -11.49 -12.64
C ILE A 170 -9.25 -12.06 -13.90
N ASP A 171 -10.42 -12.67 -13.74
CA ASP A 171 -11.30 -13.06 -14.84
C ASP A 171 -12.11 -11.84 -15.31
N SER A 172 -11.50 -11.05 -16.20
CA SER A 172 -12.10 -9.83 -16.74
C SER A 172 -11.74 -9.62 -18.20
N SER A 173 -12.39 -8.64 -18.84
CA SER A 173 -12.07 -8.18 -20.19
C SER A 173 -10.80 -7.33 -20.28
N ILE A 174 -10.03 -7.17 -19.19
CA ILE A 174 -8.78 -6.41 -19.19
C ILE A 174 -7.74 -7.21 -19.98
N THR A 175 -7.15 -6.60 -21.00
CA THR A 175 -6.06 -7.21 -21.77
C THR A 175 -4.82 -7.39 -20.90
N GLU A 176 -3.94 -8.33 -21.26
CA GLU A 176 -2.66 -8.50 -20.58
C GLU A 176 -1.83 -7.20 -20.55
N SER A 177 -1.82 -6.45 -21.66
CA SER A 177 -1.19 -5.12 -21.71
C SER A 177 -1.81 -4.11 -20.72
N GLY A 178 -3.12 -4.21 -20.49
CA GLY A 178 -3.84 -3.39 -19.51
C GLY A 178 -3.48 -3.77 -18.08
N LYS A 179 -3.43 -5.07 -17.78
CA LYS A 179 -2.96 -5.60 -16.48
C LYS A 179 -1.53 -5.12 -16.19
N ASP A 180 -0.63 -5.23 -17.17
CA ASP A 180 0.74 -4.76 -17.05
C ASP A 180 0.83 -3.25 -16.82
N SER A 181 -0.05 -2.47 -17.47
CA SER A 181 -0.12 -1.03 -17.23
C SER A 181 -0.51 -0.72 -15.78
N PHE A 182 -1.54 -1.39 -15.24
CA PHE A 182 -1.94 -1.22 -13.84
C PHE A 182 -0.82 -1.58 -12.87
N LYS A 183 -0.13 -2.71 -13.12
CA LYS A 183 0.99 -3.15 -12.28
C LYS A 183 2.14 -2.14 -12.28
N ARG A 184 2.51 -1.59 -13.44
CA ARG A 184 3.57 -0.57 -13.54
C ARG A 184 3.17 0.76 -12.89
N GLU A 185 1.95 1.21 -13.10
CA GLU A 185 1.52 2.54 -12.65
C GLU A 185 1.30 2.59 -11.15
N TYR A 186 0.62 1.58 -10.59
CA TYR A 186 0.18 1.62 -9.19
C TYR A 186 0.98 0.69 -8.28
N LEU A 187 1.48 -0.42 -8.80
CA LEU A 187 2.12 -1.46 -8.00
C LEU A 187 3.63 -1.52 -8.24
N ASP A 188 4.29 -0.42 -8.56
CA ASP A 188 5.75 -0.39 -8.72
C ASP A 188 6.46 -0.17 -7.37
N ASP A 189 7.33 -1.10 -7.00
CA ASP A 189 8.16 -1.13 -5.78
C ASP A 189 9.67 -1.02 -6.08
N SER A 190 10.06 -0.73 -7.33
CA SER A 190 11.47 -0.65 -7.75
C SER A 190 12.26 0.46 -7.04
N PHE A 191 11.58 1.50 -6.56
CA PHE A 191 12.17 2.56 -5.75
C PHE A 191 12.71 2.09 -4.38
N LEU A 192 12.35 0.86 -3.96
CA LEU A 192 12.82 0.20 -2.74
C LEU A 192 13.91 -0.85 -3.02
N ALA A 193 14.46 -0.91 -4.23
CA ALA A 193 15.63 -1.71 -4.55
C ALA A 193 16.88 -0.96 -4.06
N LEU A 194 17.62 -1.58 -3.14
CA LEU A 194 18.97 -1.18 -2.74
C LEU A 194 19.98 -1.74 -3.73
#